data_AF-A0A7S0G976-F1
#
_entry.id   AF-A0A7S0G976-F1
#
_cell.length_a   1.000
_cell.length_b   1.000
_cell.length_c   1.000
_cell.angle_alpha   90.00
_cell.angle_beta   90.00
_cell.angle_gamma   90.00
#
_symmetry.space_group_name_H-M   'P 1'
#
loop_
_entity.id
_entity.type
_entity.pdbx_description
1 polymer ?
#
loop_
_entity_poly.entity_id
_entity_poly.type
_entity_poly.pdbx_seq_one_letter_code
_entity_poly.pdbx_strand_id
1 'polypeptide(L)'
;REEDIEQLEYVAQYLRLVCLGGPDSFLLEAVFRSDVWDFMALPVSKENEQTMCESVIAACEEQLENIGEKKEAEAGSKREGLARVIVDGERSALEGIVAHFQRELKLLDGKQYYQERRLSDLDLLRPVDASEVVDSESAGR
;
A
#
# COMPACT_ATOMS: atom_id res chain seq x y z
N ARG A 1 10.87 -11.57 -10.17
CA ARG A 1 10.14 -12.19 -9.05
C ARG A 1 10.37 -11.44 -7.74
N GLU A 2 11.62 -11.16 -7.34
CA GLU A 2 11.89 -10.21 -6.23
C GLU A 2 11.81 -8.75 -6.70
N GLU A 3 12.42 -8.42 -7.84
CA GLU A 3 12.33 -7.07 -8.44
C GLU A 3 10.89 -6.62 -8.71
N ASP A 4 10.00 -7.55 -9.10
CA ASP A 4 8.58 -7.25 -9.34
C ASP A 4 7.85 -6.90 -8.03
N ILE A 5 8.28 -7.44 -6.90
CA ILE A 5 7.71 -7.16 -5.56
C ILE A 5 8.19 -5.80 -5.08
N GLU A 6 9.48 -5.48 -5.22
CA GLU A 6 10.02 -4.15 -4.88
C GLU A 6 9.34 -3.03 -5.69
N GLN A 7 9.07 -3.27 -6.98
CA GLN A 7 8.35 -2.31 -7.80
C GLN A 7 6.91 -2.11 -7.35
N LEU A 8 6.22 -3.17 -6.93
CA LEU A 8 4.87 -3.09 -6.36
C LEU A 8 4.86 -2.30 -5.04
N GLU A 9 5.89 -2.43 -4.20
CA GLU A 9 6.02 -1.67 -2.96
C GLU A 9 6.19 -0.17 -3.21
N TYR A 10 7.01 0.22 -4.19
CA TYR A 10 7.17 1.63 -4.57
C TYR A 10 5.88 2.23 -5.11
N VAL A 11 5.16 1.47 -5.95
CA VAL A 11 3.84 1.89 -6.45
C VAL A 11 2.83 1.98 -5.31
N ALA A 12 2.85 1.06 -4.34
CA ALA A 12 1.97 1.10 -3.17
C ALA A 12 2.19 2.36 -2.33
N GLN A 13 3.43 2.82 -2.15
CA GLN A 13 3.73 4.07 -1.45
C GLN A 13 3.06 5.28 -2.13
N TYR A 14 3.12 5.35 -3.45
CA TYR A 14 2.42 6.39 -4.20
C TYR A 14 0.89 6.25 -4.10
N LEU A 15 0.37 5.03 -4.20
CA LEU A 15 -1.07 4.79 -4.12
C LEU A 15 -1.66 5.16 -2.75
N ARG A 16 -0.94 4.90 -1.66
CA ARG A 16 -1.33 5.35 -0.31
C ARG A 16 -1.52 6.87 -0.24
N LEU A 17 -0.62 7.62 -0.89
CA LEU A 17 -0.71 9.07 -0.99
C LEU A 17 -1.92 9.51 -1.83
N VAL A 18 -2.20 8.82 -2.94
CA VAL A 18 -3.37 9.10 -3.79
C VAL A 18 -4.69 8.84 -3.05
N CYS A 19 -4.74 7.75 -2.29
CA CYS A 19 -5.92 7.36 -1.49
C CYS A 19 -5.99 8.06 -0.13
N LEU A 20 -5.09 9.02 0.15
CA LEU A 20 -5.07 9.71 1.42
C LEU A 20 -6.30 10.62 1.54
N GLY A 21 -7.00 10.54 2.67
CA GLY A 21 -8.18 11.36 2.88
C GLY A 21 -8.80 11.16 4.25
N GLY A 22 -9.88 11.90 4.52
CA GLY A 22 -10.63 11.78 5.76
C GLY A 22 -9.73 11.92 7.00
N PRO A 23 -9.74 10.95 7.93
CA PRO A 23 -8.93 10.97 9.15
C PRO A 23 -7.41 11.04 8.92
N ASP A 24 -6.91 10.66 7.74
CA ASP A 24 -5.46 10.61 7.46
C ASP A 24 -4.93 11.91 6.84
N SER A 25 -5.81 12.85 6.50
CA SER A 25 -5.44 14.12 5.85
C SER A 25 -4.45 14.97 6.66
N PHE A 26 -4.39 14.77 7.98
CA PHE A 26 -3.44 15.47 8.85
C PHE A 26 -1.97 15.22 8.47
N LEU A 27 -1.67 14.10 7.79
CA LEU A 27 -0.31 13.79 7.31
C LEU A 27 0.16 14.74 6.21
N LEU A 28 -0.74 15.54 5.62
CA LEU A 28 -0.42 16.57 4.63
C LEU A 28 -0.12 17.94 5.26
N GLU A 29 -0.25 18.07 6.57
CA GLU A 29 0.06 19.31 7.28
C GLU A 29 1.53 19.70 7.13
N ALA A 30 1.81 21.00 7.17
CA ALA A 30 3.15 21.53 6.91
C ALA A 30 4.24 20.95 7.84
N VAL A 31 3.87 20.56 9.06
CA VAL A 31 4.77 19.93 10.03
C VAL A 31 5.32 18.58 9.57
N PHE A 32 4.61 17.88 8.69
CA PHE A 32 4.99 16.57 8.17
C PHE A 32 5.53 16.61 6.74
N ARG A 33 5.73 17.81 6.17
CA ARG A 33 6.10 17.96 4.75
C ARG A 33 7.39 17.22 4.37
N SER A 34 8.36 17.14 5.28
CA SER A 34 9.62 16.41 5.06
C SER A 34 9.46 14.90 5.19
N ASP A 35 8.47 14.44 5.95
CA ASP A 35 8.38 13.06 6.43
C ASP A 35 7.22 12.30 5.78
N VAL A 36 6.30 13.01 5.12
CA VAL A 36 5.07 12.45 4.56
C VAL A 36 5.35 11.29 3.61
N TRP A 37 6.41 11.40 2.79
CA TRP A 37 6.78 10.32 1.88
C TRP A 37 7.20 9.07 2.66
N ASP A 38 8.03 9.22 3.69
CA ASP A 38 8.47 8.11 4.53
C ASP A 38 7.30 7.46 5.29
N PHE A 39 6.30 8.24 5.70
CA PHE A 39 5.08 7.69 6.29
C PHE A 39 4.29 6.80 5.34
N MET A 40 4.30 7.12 4.03
CA MET A 40 3.65 6.29 3.00
C MET A 40 4.43 5.01 2.69
N ALA A 41 5.69 4.86 3.11
CA ALA A 41 6.47 3.64 2.87
C ALA A 41 5.83 2.42 3.58
N LEU A 42 5.08 2.67 4.65
CA LEU A 42 4.36 1.67 5.43
C LEU A 42 2.83 1.94 5.41
N PRO A 43 2.00 0.95 5.74
CA PRO A 43 0.55 1.12 5.79
C PRO A 43 0.10 2.32 6.65
N VAL A 44 -0.80 3.15 6.13
CA VAL A 44 -1.23 4.39 6.80
C VAL A 44 -2.36 4.11 7.79
N SER A 45 -3.50 3.68 7.26
CA SER A 45 -4.70 3.28 8.00
C SER A 45 -5.36 2.10 7.28
N LYS A 46 -6.26 1.40 7.98
CA LYS A 46 -6.99 0.28 7.40
C LYS A 46 -7.87 0.75 6.24
N GLU A 47 -8.54 1.88 6.41
CA GLU A 47 -9.41 2.48 5.41
C GLU A 47 -8.62 2.92 4.17
N ASN A 48 -7.44 3.53 4.33
CA ASN A 48 -6.58 3.91 3.21
C ASN A 48 -6.09 2.69 2.42
N GLU A 49 -5.59 1.66 3.12
CA GLU A 49 -5.12 0.42 2.49
C GLU A 49 -6.26 -0.31 1.76
N GLN A 50 -7.44 -0.39 2.38
CA GLN A 50 -8.61 -0.99 1.76
C GLN A 50 -9.01 -0.24 0.48
N THR A 51 -9.13 1.09 0.57
CA THR A 51 -9.50 1.94 -0.58
C THR A 51 -8.53 1.77 -1.74
N MET A 52 -7.23 1.75 -1.44
CA MET A 52 -6.19 1.50 -2.44
C MET A 52 -6.36 0.12 -3.10
N CYS A 53 -6.47 -0.94 -2.30
CA CYS A 53 -6.58 -2.31 -2.82
C CYS A 53 -7.82 -2.46 -3.71
N GLU A 54 -8.98 -1.99 -3.25
CA GLU A 54 -10.23 -2.05 -3.99
C GLU A 54 -10.16 -1.25 -5.29
N SER A 55 -9.53 -0.07 -5.27
CA SER A 55 -9.37 0.76 -6.48
C SER A 55 -8.50 0.10 -7.54
N VAL A 56 -7.38 -0.50 -7.14
CA VAL A 56 -6.49 -1.22 -8.08
C VAL A 56 -7.17 -2.46 -8.64
N ILE A 57 -7.85 -3.24 -7.80
CA ILE A 57 -8.59 -4.43 -8.23
C ILE A 57 -9.66 -4.03 -9.25
N ALA A 58 -10.49 -3.04 -8.93
CA ALA A 58 -11.56 -2.59 -9.82
C ALA A 58 -11.03 -2.12 -11.18
N ALA A 59 -9.95 -1.33 -11.19
CA ALA A 59 -9.34 -0.86 -12.44
C ALA A 59 -8.76 -2.02 -13.29
N CYS A 60 -8.15 -3.02 -12.63
CA CYS A 60 -7.60 -4.18 -13.34
C CYS A 60 -8.71 -5.11 -13.86
N GLU A 61 -9.78 -5.32 -13.09
CA GLU A 61 -10.93 -6.11 -13.50
C GLU A 61 -11.67 -5.47 -14.69
N GLU A 62 -11.89 -4.15 -14.66
CA GLU A 62 -12.44 -3.39 -15.80
C GLU A 62 -11.56 -3.58 -17.05
N GLN A 63 -10.24 -3.52 -16.89
CA GLN A 63 -9.33 -3.70 -18.03
C GLN A 63 -9.30 -5.15 -18.54
N LEU A 64 -9.43 -6.14 -17.66
CA LEU A 64 -9.56 -7.55 -18.05
C LEU A 64 -10.85 -7.79 -18.85
N GLU A 65 -11.96 -7.17 -18.46
CA GLU A 65 -13.22 -7.20 -19.22
C GLU A 65 -13.04 -6.60 -20.61
N ASN A 66 -12.32 -5.47 -20.73
CA ASN A 66 -12.02 -4.82 -22.02
C ASN A 66 -11.16 -5.70 -22.96
N ILE A 67 -10.21 -6.46 -22.41
CA ILE A 67 -9.40 -7.41 -23.19
C ILE A 67 -10.25 -8.61 -23.66
N GLY A 68 -11.31 -8.94 -22.91
CA GLY A 68 -12.26 -10.01 -23.22
C GLY A 68 -11.71 -11.40 -22.93
N GLU A 69 -12.40 -12.43 -23.43
CA GLU A 69 -12.07 -13.83 -23.14
C GLU A 69 -10.83 -14.35 -23.88
N LYS A 70 -10.21 -15.39 -23.29
CA LYS A 70 -9.09 -16.09 -23.90
C LYS A 70 -9.58 -16.95 -25.07
N LYS A 71 -9.54 -16.40 -26.29
CA LYS A 71 -9.90 -17.14 -27.51
C LYS A 71 -8.88 -18.26 -27.76
N GLU A 72 -9.30 -19.41 -28.28
CA GLU A 72 -8.38 -20.49 -28.68
C GLU A 72 -7.59 -20.16 -29.95
N ALA A 73 -6.46 -20.84 -30.15
CA ALA A 73 -5.48 -20.51 -31.19
C ALA A 73 -6.01 -20.94 -32.57
N GLU A 74 -6.58 -20.01 -33.32
CA GLU A 74 -6.79 -20.19 -34.75
C GLU A 74 -5.49 -19.95 -35.51
N ALA A 75 -5.32 -20.64 -36.65
CA ALA A 75 -4.14 -20.52 -37.51
C ALA A 75 -4.13 -19.15 -38.21
N GLY A 76 -3.66 -18.14 -37.47
CA GLY A 76 -3.55 -16.76 -37.92
C GLY A 76 -2.23 -16.43 -38.60
N SER A 77 -2.15 -15.20 -39.13
CA SER A 77 -0.92 -14.62 -39.67
C SER A 77 0.16 -14.46 -38.59
N LYS A 78 1.44 -14.35 -38.99
CA LYS A 78 2.56 -14.13 -38.04
C LYS A 78 2.34 -12.90 -37.14
N ARG A 79 1.68 -11.85 -37.64
CA ARG A 79 1.35 -10.65 -36.85
C ARG A 79 0.29 -10.91 -35.80
N GLU A 80 -0.73 -11.71 -36.13
CA GLU A 80 -1.78 -12.12 -35.17
C GLU A 80 -1.18 -12.98 -34.06
N GLY A 81 -0.25 -13.87 -34.40
CA GLY A 81 0.50 -14.65 -33.40
C GLY A 81 1.27 -13.76 -32.41
N LEU A 82 1.95 -12.72 -32.89
CA LEU A 82 2.67 -11.78 -32.02
C LEU A 82 1.72 -10.94 -31.15
N ALA A 83 0.66 -10.39 -31.74
CA ALA A 83 -0.34 -9.60 -31.00
C ALA A 83 -0.96 -10.43 -29.87
N ARG A 84 -1.20 -11.72 -30.13
CA ARG A 84 -1.76 -12.64 -29.16
C ARG A 84 -0.83 -12.93 -27.98
N VAL A 85 0.48 -13.09 -28.23
CA VAL A 85 1.47 -13.24 -27.16
C VAL A 85 1.48 -12.01 -26.25
N ILE A 86 1.36 -10.80 -26.83
CA ILE A 86 1.29 -9.55 -26.05
C ILE A 86 0.03 -9.54 -25.19
N VAL A 87 -1.15 -9.79 -25.79
CA VAL A 87 -2.43 -9.79 -25.07
C VAL A 87 -2.46 -10.83 -23.96
N ASP A 88 -1.94 -12.04 -24.20
CA ASP A 88 -1.87 -13.08 -23.17
C ASP A 88 -0.90 -12.68 -22.04
N GLY A 89 0.20 -11.98 -22.37
CA GLY A 89 1.13 -11.42 -21.39
C GLY A 89 0.51 -10.31 -20.53
N GLU A 90 -0.20 -9.36 -21.15
CA GLU A 90 -0.92 -8.29 -20.46
C GLU A 90 -2.01 -8.86 -19.54
N ARG A 91 -2.81 -9.81 -20.03
CA ARG A 91 -3.82 -10.50 -19.21
C ARG A 91 -3.18 -11.17 -18.00
N SER A 92 -2.11 -11.94 -18.22
CA SER A 92 -1.43 -12.64 -17.14
C SER A 92 -0.84 -11.68 -16.10
N ALA A 93 -0.36 -10.50 -16.51
CA ALA A 93 0.14 -9.48 -15.60
C ALA A 93 -0.99 -8.87 -14.75
N LEU A 94 -2.11 -8.50 -15.39
CA LEU A 94 -3.30 -7.95 -14.71
C LEU A 94 -3.88 -8.94 -13.69
N GLU A 95 -4.05 -10.21 -14.08
CA GLU A 95 -4.50 -11.28 -13.17
C GLU A 95 -3.56 -11.44 -11.97
N GLY A 96 -2.24 -11.32 -12.20
CA GLY A 96 -1.23 -11.36 -11.15
C GLY A 96 -1.35 -10.20 -10.15
N ILE A 97 -1.61 -8.99 -10.65
CA ILE A 97 -1.82 -7.78 -9.85
C ILE A 97 -3.11 -7.92 -9.02
N VAL A 98 -4.23 -8.32 -9.64
CA VAL A 98 -5.50 -8.56 -8.95
C VAL A 98 -5.31 -9.57 -7.82
N ALA A 99 -4.66 -10.69 -8.11
CA ALA A 99 -4.40 -11.72 -7.10
C ALA A 99 -3.51 -11.22 -5.95
N HIS A 100 -2.56 -10.31 -6.23
CA HIS A 100 -1.73 -9.68 -5.20
C HIS A 100 -2.57 -8.80 -4.27
N PHE A 101 -3.32 -7.83 -4.82
CA PHE A 101 -4.10 -6.90 -3.99
C PHE A 101 -5.26 -7.60 -3.27
N GLN A 102 -5.83 -8.68 -3.83
CA GLN A 102 -6.79 -9.52 -3.10
C GLN A 102 -6.17 -10.24 -1.90
N ARG A 103 -4.88 -10.60 -1.94
CA ARG A 103 -4.17 -11.13 -0.76
C ARG A 103 -3.93 -10.03 0.26
N GLU A 104 -3.48 -8.86 -0.17
CA GLU A 104 -3.27 -7.70 0.70
C GLU A 104 -4.55 -7.30 1.45
N LEU A 105 -5.70 -7.30 0.76
CA LEU A 105 -7.02 -7.03 1.36
C LEU A 105 -7.36 -8.03 2.48
N LYS A 106 -6.99 -9.29 2.34
CA LYS A 106 -7.23 -10.33 3.38
C LYS A 106 -6.30 -10.18 4.58
N LEU A 107 -5.16 -9.50 4.42
CA LEU A 107 -4.15 -9.32 5.44
C LEU A 107 -4.29 -7.99 6.19
N LEU A 108 -5.31 -7.18 5.89
CA LEU A 108 -5.51 -5.86 6.52
C LEU A 108 -5.47 -5.89 8.05
N ASP A 109 -6.11 -6.88 8.69
CA ASP A 109 -6.15 -6.96 10.16
C ASP A 109 -4.80 -7.33 10.78
N GLY A 110 -3.85 -7.84 9.99
CA GLY A 110 -2.51 -8.19 10.45
C GLY A 110 -1.47 -7.10 10.21
N LYS A 111 -1.84 -5.97 9.59
CA LYS A 111 -0.91 -4.88 9.30
C LYS A 111 -0.79 -3.95 10.51
N GLN A 112 0.42 -3.44 10.74
CA GLN A 112 0.65 -2.38 11.70
C GLN A 112 0.50 -1.01 11.02
N TYR A 113 -0.38 -0.16 11.54
CA TYR A 113 -0.73 1.14 10.93
C TYR A 113 0.02 2.31 11.56
N TYR A 114 -0.08 3.51 10.96
CA TYR A 114 0.63 4.71 11.41
C TYR A 114 0.45 4.97 12.91
N GLN A 115 -0.78 4.95 13.40
CA GLN A 115 -1.06 5.25 14.82
C GLN A 115 -0.43 4.22 15.76
N GLU A 116 -0.46 2.94 15.40
CA GLU A 116 0.14 1.86 16.20
C GLU A 116 1.66 1.97 16.23
N ARG A 117 2.29 2.33 15.11
CA ARG A 117 3.74 2.59 15.05
C ARG A 117 4.12 3.75 15.95
N ARG A 118 3.39 4.87 15.87
CA ARG A 118 3.64 6.05 16.72
C ARG A 118 3.49 5.77 18.21
N LEU A 119 2.57 4.89 18.60
CA LEU A 119 2.42 4.46 19.99
C LEU A 119 3.53 3.50 20.42
N SER A 120 4.03 2.66 19.51
CA SER A 120 5.15 1.76 19.77
C SER A 120 6.44 2.54 20.04
N ASP A 121 6.63 3.67 19.36
CA ASP A 121 7.78 4.57 19.54
C ASP A 121 7.81 5.26 20.92
N LEU A 122 6.72 5.21 21.70
CA LEU A 122 6.70 5.78 23.06
C LEU A 122 7.57 4.99 24.06
N ASP A 123 7.87 3.73 23.75
CA ASP A 123 8.78 2.86 24.51
C ASP A 123 8.56 2.91 26.04
N LEU A 124 7.30 2.84 26.46
CA LEU A 124 6.88 3.06 27.85
C LEU A 124 7.44 2.04 28.86
N LEU A 125 8.05 0.95 28.38
CA LEU A 125 8.66 -0.08 29.22
C LEU A 125 10.17 0.15 29.42
N ARG A 126 10.75 1.18 28.80
CA ARG A 126 12.14 1.56 29.05
C ARG A 126 12.30 2.05 30.49
N PRO A 127 13.47 1.82 31.12
CA PRO A 127 13.78 2.43 32.41
C PRO A 127 13.62 3.94 32.35
N VAL A 128 12.99 4.51 33.37
CA VAL A 128 12.79 5.96 33.51
C VAL A 128 14.15 6.65 33.60
N ASP A 129 14.35 7.69 32.79
CA ASP A 129 15.56 8.49 32.85
C ASP A 129 15.56 9.35 34.13
N ALA A 130 16.74 9.62 34.70
CA ALA A 130 16.84 10.44 35.91
C ALA A 130 16.22 11.85 35.74
N SER A 131 16.14 12.37 34.51
CA SER A 131 15.48 13.65 34.17
C SER A 131 13.96 13.59 34.16
N GLU A 132 13.36 12.39 34.08
CA GLU A 132 11.91 12.16 34.09
C GLU A 132 11.38 11.92 35.51
N VAL A 133 12.27 11.68 36.47
CA VAL A 133 11.92 11.57 37.90
C VAL A 133 11.65 12.96 38.45
N VAL A 134 10.38 13.30 38.62
CA VAL A 134 9.98 14.53 39.30
C VAL A 134 9.81 14.24 40.78
N ASP A 135 10.81 14.61 41.59
CA ASP A 135 10.69 14.57 43.04
C ASP A 135 9.64 15.60 43.48
N SER A 136 8.61 15.12 44.17
CA SER A 136 7.51 15.94 44.71
C SER A 136 7.98 17.03 45.69
N GLU A 137 9.21 16.94 46.20
CA GLU A 137 9.82 17.93 47.08
C GLU A 137 10.42 19.15 46.34
N SER A 138 10.64 19.05 45.03
CA SER A 138 11.25 20.13 44.23
C SER A 138 10.25 21.22 43.78
N ALA A 139 8.95 20.98 43.94
CA ALA A 139 7.88 21.91 43.54
C ALA A 139 7.48 22.92 44.64
N GLY A 140 8.19 22.96 45.76
CA GLY A 140 7.89 23.85 46.89
C GLY A 140 9.10 24.60 47.41
N ARG A 141 9.43 25.74 46.79
CA ARG A 141 10.05 26.92 47.43
C ARG A 141 9.97 28.14 46.53
#